data_AF-A0A9X2RVK9-F1
#
_entry.id   AF-A0A9X2RVK9-F1
#
_cell.length_a   1.000
_cell.length_b   1.000
_cell.length_c   1.000
_cell.angle_alpha   90.00
_cell.angle_beta   90.00
_cell.angle_gamma   90.00
#
_symmetry.space_group_name_H-M   'P 1'
#
loop_
_entity.id
_entity.type
_entity.pdbx_description
1 polymer ?
#
loop_
_entity_poly.entity_id
_entity_poly.type
_entity_poly.pdbx_seq_one_letter_code
_entity_poly.pdbx_strand_id
1 'polypeptide(L)'
;MTSAAIARRETVDALRTVRELWGELLLAIETPPADVWPPRQLAHTLRASDDEPLVAEDRAPLVLREHPAPLNLGALDTGLAIERMLFDLADTLAAAVQHAEQDDPRRWEFQHPDAADAQRAAGSRSHGLHFASVWIEGRVLDEDTAPEQQLDGPLTVPPFESLPPHLLHEARRTARIAEGRLLRTLGLDARCTPVPDHACPWCAGDLELHTGPDTAPSVTCSTGPECAAPVPLDEQERRVWGWVDLVGLVAALAEGAEHMPTA
;
A
#
# COMPACT_ATOMS: atom_id res chain seq x y z
N MET A 1 13.28 -19.58 -12.80
CA MET A 1 12.44 -18.53 -13.42
C MET A 1 13.36 -17.50 -14.07
N THR A 2 13.01 -16.96 -15.24
CA THR A 2 13.81 -15.92 -15.91
C THR A 2 13.66 -14.57 -15.20
N SER A 3 14.66 -13.69 -15.32
CA SER A 3 14.62 -12.32 -14.76
C SER A 3 13.36 -11.55 -15.20
N ALA A 4 12.96 -11.70 -16.46
CA ALA A 4 11.76 -11.08 -17.01
C ALA A 4 10.45 -11.65 -16.41
N ALA A 5 10.37 -12.96 -16.13
CA ALA A 5 9.19 -13.55 -15.50
C ALA A 5 9.04 -13.08 -14.05
N ILE A 6 10.15 -12.94 -13.32
CA ILE A 6 10.16 -12.37 -11.96
C ILE A 6 9.71 -10.90 -12.02
N ALA A 7 10.26 -10.12 -12.94
CA ALA A 7 9.88 -8.72 -13.10
C ALA A 7 8.39 -8.54 -13.40
N ARG A 8 7.80 -9.34 -14.30
CA ARG A 8 6.36 -9.31 -14.58
C ARG A 8 5.54 -9.61 -13.32
N ARG A 9 5.83 -10.73 -12.64
CA ARG A 9 5.10 -11.14 -11.44
C ARG A 9 5.15 -10.06 -10.36
N GLU A 10 6.33 -9.57 -10.02
CA GLU A 10 6.47 -8.52 -8.99
C GLU A 10 5.76 -7.22 -9.36
N THR A 11 5.75 -6.85 -10.65
CA THR A 11 5.03 -5.66 -11.12
C THR A 11 3.53 -5.84 -10.95
N VAL A 12 3.00 -6.98 -11.38
CA VAL A 12 1.58 -7.35 -11.25
C VAL A 12 1.14 -7.36 -9.78
N ASP A 13 1.92 -8.01 -8.92
CA ASP A 13 1.61 -8.10 -7.49
C ASP A 13 1.62 -6.72 -6.84
N ALA A 14 2.62 -5.87 -7.13
CA ALA A 14 2.67 -4.51 -6.62
C ALA A 14 1.50 -3.64 -7.09
N LEU A 15 1.11 -3.73 -8.37
CA LEU A 15 -0.06 -3.02 -8.91
C LEU A 15 -1.35 -3.52 -8.27
N ARG A 16 -1.47 -4.82 -8.01
CA ARG A 16 -2.62 -5.41 -7.31
C ARG A 16 -2.73 -4.87 -5.88
N THR A 17 -1.63 -4.90 -5.11
CA THR A 17 -1.58 -4.32 -3.76
C THR A 17 -1.98 -2.84 -3.76
N VAL A 18 -1.51 -2.07 -4.75
CA VAL A 18 -1.91 -0.66 -4.88
C VAL A 18 -3.41 -0.51 -5.10
N ARG A 19 -4.03 -1.33 -5.96
CA ARG A 19 -5.48 -1.28 -6.20
C ARG A 19 -6.29 -1.69 -4.97
N GLU A 20 -5.87 -2.74 -4.28
CA GLU A 20 -6.60 -3.31 -3.14
C GLU A 20 -6.57 -2.37 -1.93
N LEU A 21 -5.42 -1.74 -1.66
CA LEU A 21 -5.24 -0.84 -0.52
C LEU A 21 -5.53 0.64 -0.85
N TRP A 22 -5.94 0.96 -2.08
CA TRP A 22 -6.25 2.34 -2.47
C TRP A 22 -7.38 2.93 -1.62
N GLY A 23 -8.42 2.13 -1.35
CA GLY A 23 -9.54 2.54 -0.50
C GLY A 23 -9.10 2.90 0.92
N GLU A 24 -8.19 2.10 1.50
CA GLU A 24 -7.61 2.36 2.82
C GLU A 24 -6.81 3.67 2.85
N LEU A 25 -6.08 3.99 1.78
CA LEU A 25 -5.39 5.26 1.66
C LEU A 25 -6.37 6.43 1.60
N LEU A 26 -7.45 6.31 0.83
CA LEU A 26 -8.48 7.35 0.76
C LEU A 26 -9.14 7.58 2.12
N LEU A 27 -9.40 6.51 2.89
CA LEU A 27 -9.88 6.63 4.28
C LEU A 27 -8.83 7.29 5.18
N ALA A 28 -7.55 6.98 4.99
CA ALA A 28 -6.47 7.56 5.78
C ALA A 28 -6.34 9.09 5.57
N ILE A 29 -6.73 9.64 4.42
CA ILE A 29 -6.77 11.09 4.17
C ILE A 29 -7.76 11.79 5.11
N GLU A 30 -8.91 11.15 5.32
CA GLU A 30 -10.02 11.66 6.12
C GLU A 30 -9.89 11.33 7.61
N THR A 31 -8.77 10.75 8.03
CA THR A 31 -8.59 10.32 9.42
C THR A 31 -7.28 10.88 9.98
N PRO A 32 -7.27 11.52 11.17
CA PRO A 32 -6.03 12.03 11.77
C PRO A 32 -4.98 10.92 11.87
N PRO A 33 -3.67 11.23 11.70
CA PRO A 33 -2.62 10.27 11.99
C PRO A 33 -2.75 9.77 13.44
N ALA A 34 -2.55 8.47 13.67
CA ALA A 34 -2.60 7.93 15.02
C ALA A 34 -1.32 8.33 15.77
N ASP A 35 -1.43 9.26 16.72
CA ASP A 35 -0.31 9.74 17.54
C ASP A 35 0.18 8.72 18.58
N VAL A 36 -0.57 7.63 18.80
CA VAL A 36 -0.27 6.67 19.88
C VAL A 36 -0.38 5.23 19.40
N TRP A 37 0.56 4.43 19.91
CA TRP A 37 0.56 2.98 19.89
C TRP A 37 -0.72 2.36 20.48
N PRO A 38 -1.19 1.22 19.95
CA PRO A 38 -0.74 0.50 18.76
C PRO A 38 -1.28 1.10 17.45
N PRO A 39 -0.66 0.81 16.28
CA PRO A 39 -1.19 1.15 14.97
C PRO A 39 -2.66 0.72 14.82
N ARG A 40 -3.50 1.46 14.07
CA ARG A 40 -4.96 1.21 13.96
C ARG A 40 -5.34 -0.24 13.60
N GLN A 41 -4.53 -0.91 12.79
CA GLN A 41 -4.74 -2.31 12.40
C GLN A 41 -4.42 -3.32 13.52
N LEU A 42 -3.75 -2.89 14.58
CA LEU A 42 -3.52 -3.67 15.80
C LEU A 42 -4.37 -3.15 16.97
N ALA A 43 -4.92 -1.94 16.88
CA ALA A 43 -5.75 -1.36 17.93
C ALA A 43 -7.03 -2.17 18.21
N HIS A 44 -7.67 -2.69 17.17
CA HIS A 44 -8.90 -3.48 17.31
C HIS A 44 -8.66 -4.92 17.82
N THR A 45 -7.43 -5.41 17.77
CA THR A 45 -7.04 -6.74 18.28
C THR A 45 -6.35 -6.68 19.65
N LEU A 46 -5.70 -5.56 19.98
CA LEU A 46 -4.92 -5.39 21.22
C LEU A 46 -5.65 -4.60 22.32
N ARG A 47 -6.71 -3.84 22.01
CA ARG A 47 -7.55 -3.22 23.03
C ARG A 47 -8.62 -4.21 23.49
N ALA A 48 -8.60 -4.56 24.78
CA ALA A 48 -9.69 -5.27 25.42
C ALA A 48 -10.94 -4.38 25.40
N SER A 49 -11.83 -4.63 24.43
CA SER A 49 -13.25 -4.25 24.41
C SER A 49 -13.63 -2.91 25.07
N ASP A 50 -13.04 -1.79 24.63
CA ASP A 50 -13.64 -0.48 24.83
C ASP A 50 -14.38 -0.08 23.55
N ASP A 51 -15.68 -0.41 23.53
CA ASP A 51 -16.67 0.15 22.61
C ASP A 51 -16.89 1.64 22.97
N GLU A 52 -15.91 2.50 22.68
CA GLU A 52 -16.21 3.92 22.52
C GLU A 52 -16.66 4.16 21.07
N PRO A 53 -17.94 4.49 20.84
CA PRO A 53 -18.40 4.81 19.50
C PRO A 53 -17.65 6.03 18.99
N LEU A 54 -17.03 5.91 17.81
CA LEU A 54 -16.53 7.04 17.04
C LEU A 54 -17.71 8.00 16.82
N VAL A 55 -17.81 9.04 17.64
CA VAL A 55 -18.80 10.10 17.47
C VAL A 55 -18.35 10.95 16.28
N ALA A 56 -18.70 10.49 15.08
CA ALA A 56 -18.78 11.36 13.91
C ALA A 56 -19.98 12.29 14.13
N GLU A 57 -19.76 13.39 14.85
CA GLU A 57 -20.80 14.40 15.05
C GLU A 57 -21.39 14.80 13.69
N ASP A 58 -22.72 14.71 13.59
CA ASP A 58 -23.53 15.14 12.45
C ASP A 58 -23.14 16.56 12.01
N ARG A 59 -22.33 16.68 10.95
CA ARG A 59 -21.97 17.96 10.36
C ARG A 59 -23.03 18.38 9.36
N ALA A 60 -23.69 19.50 9.64
CA ALA A 60 -24.83 20.03 8.91
C ALA A 60 -24.54 20.33 7.42
N PRO A 61 -25.54 20.25 6.52
CA PRO A 61 -25.31 20.30 5.09
C PRO A 61 -25.26 21.72 4.53
N LEU A 62 -24.19 21.95 3.74
CA LEU A 62 -24.12 22.73 2.49
C LEU A 62 -24.05 24.27 2.54
N VAL A 63 -22.82 24.78 2.31
CA VAL A 63 -22.57 25.96 1.45
C VAL A 63 -21.37 25.66 0.54
N LEU A 64 -21.52 25.93 -0.77
CA LEU A 64 -20.54 25.93 -1.86
C LEU A 64 -19.18 25.20 -1.64
N ARG A 65 -19.17 23.85 -1.71
CA ARG A 65 -18.00 22.94 -1.79
C ARG A 65 -16.76 23.40 -1.00
N GLU A 66 -16.93 23.69 0.27
CA GLU A 66 -15.84 23.51 1.23
C GLU A 66 -15.70 21.99 1.45
N HIS A 67 -14.90 21.34 0.60
CA HIS A 67 -14.39 20.03 0.97
C HIS A 67 -13.65 20.21 2.29
N PRO A 68 -14.02 19.50 3.36
CA PRO A 68 -13.31 19.63 4.64
C PRO A 68 -11.83 19.41 4.38
N ALA A 69 -10.99 20.22 5.00
CA ALA A 69 -9.55 20.10 4.82
C ALA A 69 -9.12 18.67 5.22
N PRO A 70 -8.26 18.01 4.42
CA PRO A 70 -7.79 16.66 4.71
C PRO A 70 -7.17 16.61 6.11
N LEU A 71 -7.56 15.59 6.90
CA LEU A 71 -7.06 15.42 8.27
C LEU A 71 -5.66 14.82 8.30
N ASN A 72 -5.22 14.21 7.19
CA ASN A 72 -3.88 13.66 7.02
C ASN A 72 -3.28 14.09 5.68
N LEU A 73 -2.56 15.22 5.70
CA LEU A 73 -1.86 15.75 4.53
C LEU A 73 -0.80 14.78 3.98
N GLY A 74 -0.17 13.99 4.85
CA GLY A 74 0.81 12.97 4.43
C GLY A 74 0.18 11.86 3.61
N ALA A 75 -1.05 11.43 3.96
CA ALA A 75 -1.81 10.47 3.16
C ALA A 75 -2.23 11.06 1.81
N LEU A 76 -2.65 12.33 1.79
CA LEU A 76 -3.02 13.02 0.55
C LEU A 76 -1.83 13.15 -0.40
N ASP A 77 -0.69 13.62 0.10
CA ASP A 77 0.55 13.76 -0.68
C ASP A 77 1.02 12.41 -1.24
N THR A 78 0.91 11.33 -0.47
CA THR A 78 1.18 9.98 -0.96
C THR A 78 0.22 9.58 -2.07
N GLY A 79 -1.08 9.84 -1.92
CA GLY A 79 -2.09 9.57 -2.95
C GLY A 79 -1.77 10.27 -4.27
N LEU A 80 -1.56 11.59 -4.23
CA LEU A 80 -1.23 12.39 -5.42
C LEU A 80 0.09 11.93 -6.08
N ALA A 81 1.08 11.56 -5.27
CA ALA A 81 2.34 11.04 -5.79
C ALA A 81 2.17 9.69 -6.50
N ILE A 82 1.36 8.77 -5.94
CA ILE A 82 1.06 7.47 -6.55
C ILE A 82 0.30 7.65 -7.86
N GLU A 83 -0.74 8.48 -7.88
CA GLU A 83 -1.49 8.81 -9.10
C GLU A 83 -0.56 9.32 -10.20
N ARG A 84 0.26 10.33 -9.91
CA ARG A 84 1.21 10.86 -10.89
C ARG A 84 2.14 9.79 -11.42
N MET A 85 2.73 8.97 -10.55
CA MET A 85 3.66 7.91 -10.97
C MET A 85 2.99 6.89 -11.90
N LEU A 86 1.78 6.44 -11.59
CA LEU A 86 1.10 5.43 -12.42
C LEU A 86 0.56 6.04 -13.73
N PHE A 87 0.04 7.27 -13.70
CA PHE A 87 -0.40 7.93 -14.93
C PHE A 87 0.77 8.25 -15.87
N ASP A 88 1.88 8.76 -15.34
CA ASP A 88 3.07 9.06 -16.15
C ASP A 88 3.71 7.76 -16.69
N LEU A 89 3.65 6.66 -15.94
CA LEU A 89 4.03 5.34 -16.43
C LEU A 89 3.11 4.89 -17.56
N ALA A 90 1.79 4.99 -17.41
CA ALA A 90 0.84 4.63 -18.45
C ALA A 90 1.10 5.44 -19.74
N ASP A 91 1.33 6.75 -19.63
CA ASP A 91 1.71 7.59 -20.76
C ASP A 91 3.02 7.12 -21.42
N THR A 92 4.03 6.80 -20.61
CA THR A 92 5.34 6.31 -21.09
C THR A 92 5.19 5.00 -21.88
N LEU A 93 4.42 4.06 -21.34
CA LEU A 93 4.17 2.77 -22.00
C LEU A 93 3.33 2.96 -23.27
N ALA A 94 2.26 3.74 -23.21
CA ALA A 94 1.39 4.03 -24.35
C ALA A 94 2.20 4.66 -25.49
N ALA A 95 3.05 5.64 -25.20
CA ALA A 95 3.88 6.27 -26.22
C ALA A 95 4.86 5.30 -26.90
N ALA A 96 5.24 4.21 -26.22
CA ALA A 96 6.21 3.26 -26.72
C ALA A 96 5.61 2.07 -27.47
N VAL A 97 4.47 1.53 -27.00
CA VAL A 97 3.95 0.24 -27.50
C VAL A 97 2.56 0.30 -28.11
N GLN A 98 1.85 1.43 -28.03
CA GLN A 98 0.47 1.52 -28.50
C GLN A 98 0.38 1.92 -29.97
N HIS A 99 -0.31 1.10 -30.75
CA HIS A 99 -0.70 1.40 -32.14
C HIS A 99 -2.22 1.37 -32.35
N ALA A 100 -2.98 1.10 -31.28
CA ALA A 100 -4.44 1.09 -31.27
C ALA A 100 -5.01 2.37 -31.90
N GLU A 101 -6.02 2.20 -32.76
CA GLU A 101 -6.71 3.31 -33.43
C GLU A 101 -7.44 4.19 -32.41
N GLN A 102 -7.79 5.42 -32.82
CA GLN A 102 -8.35 6.42 -31.91
C GLN A 102 -9.64 5.95 -31.20
N ASP A 103 -10.47 5.15 -31.88
CA ASP A 103 -11.75 4.67 -31.36
C ASP A 103 -11.65 3.30 -30.66
N ASP A 104 -10.44 2.75 -30.49
CA ASP A 104 -10.23 1.48 -29.80
C ASP A 104 -10.41 1.66 -28.27
N PRO A 105 -11.35 0.96 -27.62
CA PRO A 105 -11.59 1.09 -26.18
C PRO A 105 -10.41 0.62 -25.31
N ARG A 106 -9.45 -0.12 -25.86
CA ARG A 106 -8.24 -0.59 -25.17
C ARG A 106 -7.16 0.49 -25.12
N ARG A 107 -7.33 1.57 -25.88
CA ARG A 107 -6.37 2.66 -26.02
C ARG A 107 -6.27 3.49 -24.75
N TRP A 108 -5.05 3.78 -24.34
CA TRP A 108 -4.75 4.82 -23.38
C TRP A 108 -4.75 6.19 -24.08
N GLU A 109 -5.63 7.06 -23.62
CA GLU A 109 -5.77 8.44 -24.07
C GLU A 109 -4.95 9.37 -23.18
N PHE A 110 -3.98 10.06 -23.80
CA PHE A 110 -3.18 11.08 -23.13
C PHE A 110 -4.02 12.28 -22.69
N GLN A 111 -3.50 13.00 -21.70
CA GLN A 111 -4.07 14.28 -21.30
C GLN A 111 -4.06 15.27 -22.48
N HIS A 112 -5.18 15.99 -22.68
CA HIS A 112 -5.30 17.02 -23.71
C HIS A 112 -5.78 18.34 -23.09
N PRO A 113 -4.90 19.14 -22.47
CA PRO A 113 -5.28 20.30 -21.66
C PRO A 113 -6.21 21.32 -22.34
N ASP A 114 -6.11 21.45 -23.67
CA ASP A 114 -6.92 22.37 -24.47
C ASP A 114 -8.28 21.79 -24.92
N ALA A 115 -8.67 20.62 -24.40
CA ALA A 115 -9.94 20.01 -24.76
C ALA A 115 -11.13 20.82 -24.21
N ALA A 116 -12.26 20.75 -24.91
CA ALA A 116 -13.45 21.54 -24.61
C ALA A 116 -14.14 21.18 -23.28
N ASP A 117 -13.88 20.00 -22.73
CA ASP A 117 -14.46 19.52 -21.48
C ASP A 117 -13.42 18.83 -20.60
N ALA A 118 -13.64 18.84 -19.29
CA ALA A 118 -12.68 18.35 -18.30
C ALA A 118 -12.38 16.85 -18.41
N GLN A 119 -13.35 16.06 -18.89
CA GLN A 119 -13.17 14.62 -19.04
C GLN A 119 -12.21 14.33 -20.19
N ARG A 120 -12.45 14.93 -21.37
CA ARG A 120 -11.50 14.87 -22.49
C ARG A 120 -10.16 15.51 -22.16
N ALA A 121 -10.16 16.56 -21.34
CA ALA A 121 -8.92 17.19 -20.91
C ALA A 121 -8.06 16.24 -20.08
N ALA A 122 -8.68 15.40 -19.24
CA ALA A 122 -7.99 14.40 -18.43
C ALA A 122 -7.60 13.13 -19.22
N GLY A 123 -8.26 12.83 -20.34
CA GLY A 123 -8.04 11.60 -21.10
C GLY A 123 -8.34 10.36 -20.25
N SER A 124 -7.57 9.29 -20.41
CA SER A 124 -7.75 8.06 -19.63
C SER A 124 -7.60 8.24 -18.12
N ARG A 125 -6.95 9.32 -17.66
CA ARG A 125 -6.82 9.66 -16.23
C ARG A 125 -8.18 9.91 -15.57
N SER A 126 -9.23 10.25 -16.32
CA SER A 126 -10.59 10.41 -15.76
C SER A 126 -11.19 9.13 -15.19
N HIS A 127 -10.69 7.96 -15.61
CA HIS A 127 -11.14 6.65 -15.11
C HIS A 127 -10.48 6.27 -13.77
N GLY A 128 -9.52 7.06 -13.30
CA GLY A 128 -8.86 6.91 -12.01
C GLY A 128 -7.75 5.86 -11.96
N LEU A 129 -7.16 5.72 -10.77
CA LEU A 129 -5.96 4.89 -10.54
C LEU A 129 -6.20 3.41 -10.86
N HIS A 130 -7.36 2.87 -10.52
CA HIS A 130 -7.67 1.46 -10.76
C HIS A 130 -7.53 1.09 -12.24
N PHE A 131 -8.10 1.93 -13.12
CA PHE A 131 -8.01 1.74 -14.56
C PHE A 131 -6.56 1.81 -15.06
N ALA A 132 -5.80 2.81 -14.62
CA ALA A 132 -4.38 2.94 -14.97
C ALA A 132 -3.58 1.69 -14.56
N SER A 133 -3.78 1.19 -13.34
CA SER A 133 -3.11 -0.01 -12.84
C SER A 133 -3.43 -1.26 -13.67
N VAL A 134 -4.70 -1.47 -14.04
CA VAL A 134 -5.12 -2.62 -14.88
C VAL A 134 -4.54 -2.47 -16.29
N TRP A 135 -4.57 -1.27 -16.86
CA TRP A 135 -4.03 -1.02 -18.19
C TRP A 135 -2.52 -1.28 -18.25
N ILE A 136 -1.75 -0.82 -17.25
CA ILE A 136 -0.32 -1.10 -17.12
C ILE A 136 -0.07 -2.60 -16.95
N GLU A 137 -0.87 -3.27 -16.11
CA GLU A 137 -0.79 -4.72 -15.90
C GLU A 137 -0.92 -5.48 -17.22
N GLY A 138 -1.90 -5.14 -18.05
CA GLY A 138 -2.09 -5.76 -19.37
C GLY A 138 -0.88 -5.58 -20.28
N ARG A 139 -0.25 -4.39 -20.30
CA ARG A 139 0.99 -4.16 -21.08
C ARG A 139 2.18 -4.97 -20.55
N VAL A 140 2.31 -5.10 -19.22
CA VAL A 140 3.36 -5.92 -18.58
C VAL A 140 3.19 -7.41 -18.89
N LEU A 141 1.94 -7.87 -18.99
CA LEU A 141 1.57 -9.23 -19.35
C LEU A 141 1.57 -9.50 -20.87
N ASP A 142 1.93 -8.50 -21.68
CA ASP A 142 1.91 -8.56 -23.15
C ASP A 142 0.51 -8.91 -23.71
N GLU A 143 -0.56 -8.46 -23.04
CA GLU A 143 -1.94 -8.60 -23.50
C GLU A 143 -2.17 -7.82 -24.80
N ASP A 144 -2.96 -8.41 -25.70
CA ASP A 144 -3.31 -7.86 -27.02
C ASP A 144 -2.11 -7.60 -27.96
N THR A 145 -1.02 -8.36 -27.81
CA THR A 145 0.17 -8.29 -28.68
C THR A 145 0.15 -9.29 -29.83
N ALA A 146 -0.84 -10.18 -29.86
CA ALA A 146 -1.05 -11.14 -30.93
C ALA A 146 -2.05 -10.59 -31.97
N PRO A 147 -1.85 -10.86 -33.27
CA PRO A 147 -2.82 -10.52 -34.31
C PRO A 147 -4.18 -11.13 -34.01
N GLU A 148 -5.24 -10.34 -34.08
CA GLU A 148 -6.61 -10.83 -33.94
C GLU A 148 -7.17 -11.24 -35.31
N GLN A 149 -7.95 -12.31 -35.34
CA GLN A 149 -8.60 -12.81 -36.55
C GLN A 149 -10.04 -12.28 -36.57
N GLN A 150 -10.32 -11.35 -37.47
CA GLN A 150 -11.69 -10.88 -37.66
C GLN A 150 -12.52 -11.99 -38.33
N LEU A 151 -13.76 -12.19 -37.89
CA LEU A 151 -14.64 -13.32 -38.28
C LEU A 151 -14.72 -13.59 -39.80
N ASP A 152 -14.57 -12.55 -40.64
CA ASP A 152 -14.59 -12.64 -42.10
C ASP A 152 -13.46 -11.82 -42.79
N GLY A 153 -12.38 -11.50 -42.07
CA GLY A 153 -11.39 -10.49 -42.49
C GLY A 153 -9.91 -10.93 -42.47
N PRO A 154 -9.00 -10.11 -43.03
CA PRO A 154 -7.56 -10.33 -42.90
C PRO A 154 -7.12 -10.22 -41.43
N LEU A 155 -5.99 -10.84 -41.08
CA LEU A 155 -5.36 -10.67 -39.77
C LEU A 155 -5.09 -9.18 -39.53
N THR A 156 -5.58 -8.65 -38.43
CA THR A 156 -5.33 -7.25 -38.04
C THR A 156 -3.97 -7.14 -37.37
N VAL A 157 -3.34 -5.98 -37.55
CA VAL A 157 -2.12 -5.64 -36.78
C VAL A 157 -2.52 -5.59 -35.30
N PRO A 158 -1.74 -6.23 -34.40
CA PRO A 158 -2.05 -6.16 -32.98
C PRO A 158 -2.07 -4.71 -32.50
N PRO A 159 -3.02 -4.33 -31.61
CA PRO A 159 -3.13 -2.95 -31.13
C PRO A 159 -1.93 -2.52 -30.26
N PHE A 160 -1.13 -3.46 -29.78
CA PHE A 160 0.07 -3.18 -28.98
C PHE A 160 1.27 -4.04 -29.41
N GLU A 161 2.46 -3.48 -29.27
CA GLU A 161 3.71 -4.23 -29.34
C GLU A 161 4.07 -4.87 -27.99
N SER A 162 4.86 -5.95 -28.03
CA SER A 162 5.42 -6.55 -26.81
C SER A 162 6.32 -5.56 -26.09
N LEU A 163 6.25 -5.57 -24.76
CA LEU A 163 6.92 -4.57 -23.94
C LEU A 163 8.46 -4.73 -24.00
N PRO A 164 9.21 -3.69 -24.41
CA PRO A 164 10.67 -3.72 -24.39
C PRO A 164 11.23 -3.99 -22.98
N PRO A 165 12.34 -4.75 -22.84
CA PRO A 165 12.87 -5.12 -21.52
C PRO A 165 13.18 -3.96 -20.57
N HIS A 166 13.65 -2.82 -21.11
CA HIS A 166 13.94 -1.64 -20.31
C HIS A 166 12.67 -1.00 -19.72
N LEU A 167 11.56 -1.01 -20.45
CA LEU A 167 10.27 -0.53 -19.97
C LEU A 167 9.63 -1.51 -18.98
N LEU A 168 9.87 -2.81 -19.12
CA LEU A 168 9.47 -3.78 -18.08
C LEU A 168 10.20 -3.51 -16.76
N HIS A 169 11.49 -3.17 -16.80
CA HIS A 169 12.23 -2.77 -15.61
C HIS A 169 11.74 -1.46 -15.01
N GLU A 170 11.41 -0.47 -15.84
CA GLU A 170 10.84 0.81 -15.39
C GLU A 170 9.45 0.64 -14.77
N ALA A 171 8.59 -0.19 -15.38
CA ALA A 171 7.28 -0.53 -14.85
C ALA A 171 7.39 -1.22 -13.49
N ARG A 172 8.28 -2.23 -13.35
CA ARG A 172 8.57 -2.89 -12.07
C ARG A 172 9.02 -1.90 -11.02
N ARG A 173 10.00 -1.06 -11.36
CA ARG A 173 10.56 -0.07 -10.43
C ARG A 173 9.47 0.89 -9.95
N THR A 174 8.69 1.45 -10.86
CA THR A 174 7.65 2.42 -10.55
C THR A 174 6.53 1.82 -9.71
N ALA A 175 6.05 0.62 -10.06
CA ALA A 175 5.04 -0.10 -9.29
C ALA A 175 5.51 -0.39 -7.86
N ARG A 176 6.75 -0.88 -7.69
CA ARG A 176 7.33 -1.15 -6.36
C ARG A 176 7.55 0.12 -5.53
N ILE A 177 7.90 1.25 -6.16
CA ILE A 177 8.01 2.54 -5.46
C ILE A 177 6.62 3.01 -5.00
N ALA A 178 5.59 2.87 -5.84
CA ALA A 178 4.21 3.22 -5.51
C ALA A 178 3.68 2.37 -4.34
N GLU A 179 3.82 1.05 -4.45
CA GLU A 179 3.47 0.09 -3.39
C GLU A 179 4.21 0.40 -2.09
N GLY A 180 5.54 0.58 -2.13
CA GLY A 180 6.31 0.89 -0.92
C GLY A 180 5.87 2.19 -0.26
N ARG A 181 5.52 3.23 -1.04
CA ARG A 181 4.96 4.48 -0.49
C ARG A 181 3.61 4.23 0.18
N LEU A 182 2.73 3.49 -0.48
CA LEU A 182 1.42 3.13 0.03
C LEU A 182 1.52 2.38 1.36
N LEU A 183 2.31 1.30 1.39
CA LEU A 183 2.51 0.49 2.58
C LEU A 183 3.12 1.30 3.74
N ARG A 184 4.10 2.17 3.46
CA ARG A 184 4.66 3.05 4.51
C ARG A 184 3.65 4.02 5.08
N THR A 185 2.85 4.66 4.22
CA THR A 185 1.83 5.62 4.65
C THR A 185 0.72 4.95 5.45
N LEU A 186 0.33 3.73 5.08
CA LEU A 186 -0.65 2.94 5.81
C LEU A 186 -0.07 2.25 7.07
N GLY A 187 1.24 2.35 7.31
CA GLY A 187 1.91 1.66 8.42
C GLY A 187 2.02 0.15 8.24
N LEU A 188 1.82 -0.36 7.03
CA LEU A 188 1.84 -1.77 6.64
C LEU A 188 3.20 -2.27 6.12
N ASP A 189 4.19 -1.37 5.97
CA ASP A 189 5.54 -1.77 5.58
C ASP A 189 6.19 -2.65 6.66
N ALA A 190 7.16 -3.46 6.26
CA ALA A 190 8.01 -4.19 7.17
C ALA A 190 8.71 -3.18 8.09
N ARG A 191 8.38 -3.19 9.39
CA ARG A 191 8.91 -2.24 10.36
C ARG A 191 9.43 -2.98 11.58
N CYS A 192 10.60 -2.55 12.03
CA CYS A 192 11.10 -2.79 13.37
C CYS A 192 10.93 -1.48 14.12
N THR A 193 9.99 -1.43 15.07
CA THR A 193 9.75 -0.24 15.90
C THR A 193 10.01 -0.58 17.36
N PRO A 194 10.79 0.24 18.09
CA PRO A 194 10.86 0.09 19.54
C PRO A 194 9.45 0.24 20.12
N VAL A 195 9.09 -0.57 21.11
CA VAL A 195 7.84 -0.42 21.84
C VAL A 195 8.04 0.75 22.80
N PRO A 196 7.44 1.93 22.54
CA PRO A 196 7.71 3.13 23.33
C PRO A 196 7.21 2.94 24.77
N ASP A 197 7.96 3.49 25.72
CA ASP A 197 7.61 3.54 27.16
C ASP A 197 7.41 2.17 27.84
N HIS A 198 7.85 1.09 27.19
CA HIS A 198 7.69 -0.27 27.69
C HIS A 198 8.99 -1.06 27.60
N ALA A 199 9.55 -1.38 28.77
CA ALA A 199 10.65 -2.32 28.90
C ALA A 199 10.13 -3.76 29.06
N CYS A 200 10.96 -4.74 28.70
CA CYS A 200 10.64 -6.16 28.86
C CYS A 200 10.32 -6.50 30.33
N PRO A 201 9.13 -7.04 30.66
CA PRO A 201 8.74 -7.34 32.04
C PRO A 201 9.69 -8.28 32.79
N TRP A 202 10.43 -9.13 32.06
CA TRP A 202 11.30 -10.15 32.64
C TRP A 202 12.76 -9.73 32.80
N CYS A 203 13.21 -8.67 32.12
CA CYS A 203 14.63 -8.27 32.17
C CYS A 203 14.88 -6.78 32.02
N ALA A 204 13.82 -5.97 31.89
CA ALA A 204 13.86 -4.53 31.63
C ALA A 204 14.63 -4.11 30.36
N GLY A 205 14.92 -5.04 29.45
CA GLY A 205 15.53 -4.75 28.15
C GLY A 205 14.55 -4.12 27.16
N ASP A 206 15.09 -3.52 26.11
CA ASP A 206 14.28 -2.90 25.06
C ASP A 206 13.50 -3.95 24.27
N LEU A 207 12.25 -3.61 23.96
CA LEU A 207 11.38 -4.41 23.12
C LEU A 207 11.28 -3.78 21.72
N GLU A 208 11.39 -4.60 20.69
CA GLU A 208 11.16 -4.21 19.29
C GLU A 208 10.01 -5.01 18.71
N LEU A 209 8.99 -4.32 18.18
CA LEU A 209 7.93 -4.93 17.38
C LEU A 209 8.39 -5.04 15.92
N HIS A 210 8.20 -6.22 15.36
CA HIS A 210 8.33 -6.55 13.95
C HIS A 210 6.93 -6.70 13.36
N THR A 211 6.58 -5.84 12.42
CA THR A 211 5.37 -5.98 11.58
C THR A 211 5.79 -6.14 10.14
N GLY A 212 4.99 -6.82 9.33
CA GLY A 212 5.17 -6.85 7.87
C GLY A 212 3.86 -7.21 7.17
N PRO A 213 3.73 -6.92 5.86
CA PRO A 213 2.49 -7.12 5.13
C PRO A 213 2.08 -8.60 5.05
N ASP A 214 3.06 -9.51 4.97
CA ASP A 214 2.86 -10.97 4.90
C ASP A 214 3.40 -11.70 6.13
N THR A 215 3.63 -10.97 7.23
CA THR A 215 4.28 -11.54 8.43
C THR A 215 3.45 -11.22 9.65
N ALA A 216 3.04 -12.26 10.38
CA ALA A 216 2.34 -12.08 11.64
C ALA A 216 3.22 -11.25 12.59
N PRO A 217 2.66 -10.26 13.29
CA PRO A 217 3.44 -9.38 14.13
C PRO A 217 4.12 -10.19 15.23
N SER A 218 5.36 -9.83 15.54
CA SER A 218 6.14 -10.44 16.60
C SER A 218 6.95 -9.40 17.35
N VAL A 219 7.17 -9.61 18.64
CA VAL A 219 8.04 -8.74 19.45
C VAL A 219 9.32 -9.48 19.80
N THR A 220 10.45 -8.80 19.77
CA THR A 220 11.74 -9.34 20.23
C THR A 220 12.30 -8.51 21.39
N CYS A 221 12.95 -9.18 22.33
CA CYS A 221 13.71 -8.52 23.40
C CYS A 221 15.20 -8.41 23.03
N SER A 222 15.80 -7.24 23.21
CA SER A 222 17.21 -6.97 22.90
C SER A 222 18.22 -7.68 23.83
N THR A 223 17.79 -8.10 25.03
CA THR A 223 18.63 -8.79 26.04
C THR A 223 19.08 -10.19 25.63
N GLY A 224 18.47 -10.80 24.60
CA GLY A 224 18.93 -12.08 24.08
C GLY A 224 18.62 -13.28 25.00
N PRO A 225 19.49 -14.31 25.08
CA PRO A 225 19.21 -15.56 25.76
C PRO A 225 19.17 -15.44 27.29
N GLU A 226 19.75 -14.37 27.85
CA GLU A 226 19.74 -14.08 29.29
C GLU A 226 18.36 -13.61 29.79
N CYS A 227 17.45 -13.23 28.88
CA CYS A 227 16.09 -12.92 29.23
C CYS A 227 15.32 -14.18 29.68
N ALA A 228 14.80 -14.15 30.90
CA ALA A 228 14.03 -15.23 31.52
C ALA A 228 12.58 -15.36 31.01
N ALA A 229 12.22 -14.66 29.93
CA ALA A 229 10.89 -14.72 29.35
C ALA A 229 10.54 -16.15 28.88
N PRO A 230 9.30 -16.62 29.13
CA PRO A 230 8.86 -17.99 28.83
C PRO A 230 8.50 -18.18 27.35
N VAL A 231 9.35 -17.73 26.42
CA VAL A 231 9.14 -17.78 24.97
C VAL A 231 10.38 -18.31 24.25
N PRO A 232 10.24 -18.89 23.03
CA PRO A 232 11.38 -19.39 22.27
C PRO A 232 12.39 -18.29 21.89
N LEU A 233 13.59 -18.72 21.52
CA LEU A 233 14.59 -17.86 20.89
C LEU A 233 14.45 -17.92 19.35
N ASP A 234 14.71 -16.81 18.66
CA ASP A 234 14.87 -16.79 17.20
C ASP A 234 16.25 -17.31 16.77
N GLU A 235 16.49 -17.31 15.46
CA GLU A 235 17.78 -17.66 14.84
C GLU A 235 18.92 -16.72 15.26
N GLN A 236 18.61 -15.53 15.79
CA GLN A 236 19.56 -14.56 16.32
C GLN A 236 19.71 -14.63 17.85
N GLU A 237 19.21 -15.69 18.49
CA GLU A 237 19.25 -15.92 19.93
C GLU A 237 18.51 -14.85 20.77
N ARG A 238 17.48 -14.21 20.21
CA ARG A 238 16.62 -13.26 20.93
C ARG A 238 15.30 -13.89 21.32
N ARG A 239 14.76 -13.55 22.49
CA ARG A 239 13.41 -13.97 22.89
C ARG A 239 12.38 -13.35 21.96
N VAL A 240 11.50 -14.18 21.40
CA VAL A 240 10.49 -13.75 20.42
C VAL A 240 9.10 -14.16 20.87
N TRP A 241 8.22 -13.17 20.99
CA TRP A 241 6.79 -13.36 21.15
C TRP A 241 6.17 -13.36 19.76
N GLY A 242 5.76 -14.54 19.28
CA GLY A 242 4.95 -14.64 18.06
C GLY A 242 3.49 -14.27 18.34
N TRP A 243 2.66 -14.27 17.31
CA TRP A 243 1.23 -13.91 17.38
C TRP A 243 0.49 -14.48 18.60
N VAL A 244 0.70 -15.76 18.90
CA VAL A 244 0.00 -16.46 20.00
C VAL A 244 0.49 -15.99 21.37
N ASP A 245 1.75 -15.59 21.48
CA ASP A 245 2.39 -15.18 22.73
C ASP A 245 2.22 -13.69 23.03
N LEU A 246 1.82 -12.89 22.04
CA LEU A 246 1.63 -11.44 22.17
C LEU A 246 0.60 -11.06 23.25
N VAL A 247 -0.47 -11.84 23.39
CA VAL A 247 -1.48 -11.59 24.44
C VAL A 247 -0.86 -11.69 25.84
N GLY A 248 0.02 -12.66 26.06
CA GLY A 248 0.73 -12.81 27.33
C GLY A 248 1.72 -11.67 27.60
N LEU A 249 2.39 -11.17 26.56
CA LEU A 249 3.26 -10.00 26.67
C LEU A 249 2.46 -8.73 27.02
N VAL A 250 1.33 -8.49 26.35
CA VAL A 250 0.48 -7.31 26.62
C VAL A 250 -0.06 -7.32 28.05
N ALA A 251 -0.51 -8.48 28.54
CA ALA A 251 -0.96 -8.62 29.92
C ALA A 251 0.17 -8.30 30.92
N ALA A 252 1.38 -8.83 30.71
CA ALA A 252 2.54 -8.57 31.58
C ALA A 252 3.00 -7.11 31.54
N LEU A 253 2.91 -6.45 30.39
CA LEU A 253 3.22 -5.02 30.26
C LEU A 253 2.19 -4.15 31.00
N ALA A 254 0.91 -4.52 30.97
CA ALA A 254 -0.15 -3.81 31.69
C ALA A 254 0.04 -3.93 33.22
N GLU A 255 0.36 -5.11 33.73
CA GLU A 255 0.66 -5.34 35.16
C GLU A 255 1.89 -4.54 35.65
N GLY A 256 2.90 -4.41 34.79
CA GLY A 256 4.10 -3.60 35.06
C GLY A 256 3.82 -2.09 35.09
N ALA A 257 2.88 -1.61 34.27
CA ALA A 257 2.48 -0.20 34.25
C ALA A 257 1.69 0.22 35.51
N GLU A 258 0.90 -0.69 36.09
CA GLU A 258 0.16 -0.44 37.34
C GLU A 258 1.07 -0.29 38.58
N HIS A 259 2.32 -0.75 38.51
CA HIS A 259 3.29 -0.70 39.61
C HIS A 259 4.25 0.50 39.57
N MET A 260 4.09 1.44 38.64
CA MET A 260 4.93 2.65 38.58
C MET A 260 4.28 3.78 39.41
N PRO A 261 4.76 4.08 40.63
CA PRO A 261 4.21 5.18 41.42
C PRO A 261 4.48 6.50 40.70
N THR A 262 3.43 7.29 40.52
CA THR A 262 3.51 8.68 40.10
C THR A 262 4.40 9.45 41.08
N ALA A 263 5.50 9.99 40.58
CA ALA A 263 6.39 10.90 41.30
C ALA A 263 6.10 12.35 40.90
#